data_AF-A0A965KTA4-F1
#
_entry.id   AF-A0A965KTA4-F1
#
_cell.length_a   1.000
_cell.length_b   1.000
_cell.length_c   1.000
_cell.angle_alpha   90.00
_cell.angle_beta   90.00
_cell.angle_gamma   90.00
#
_symmetry.space_group_name_H-M   'P 1'
#
loop_
_entity.id
_entity.type
_entity.pdbx_description
1 polymer ?
#
loop_
_entity_poly.entity_id
_entity_poly.type
_entity_poly.pdbx_seq_one_letter_code
_entity_poly.pdbx_strand_id
1 'polypeptide(L)'
;MIEKQSNISYRGGAREGAGRPKGSLDKGNAVLREMILEALEGAGGVAYLVEKAETHPQAFMGLIGRVLPLQVTGEKGKDIQISVQWQK
;
A
#
# COMPACT_ATOMS: atom_id res chain seq x y z
N MET A 1 -2.85 -53.24 -23.36
CA MET A 1 -2.80 -51.84 -23.79
C MET A 1 -2.73 -50.98 -22.54
N ILE A 2 -1.55 -50.44 -22.22
CA ILE A 2 -1.33 -49.69 -20.96
C ILE A 2 -1.60 -48.21 -21.25
N GLU A 3 -2.66 -47.69 -20.65
CA GLU A 3 -2.97 -46.26 -20.65
C GLU A 3 -1.91 -45.51 -19.84
N LYS A 4 -1.11 -44.71 -20.54
CA LYS A 4 -0.19 -43.76 -19.90
C LYS A 4 -0.98 -42.46 -19.68
N GLN A 5 -1.67 -42.36 -18.54
CA GLN A 5 -2.25 -41.09 -18.09
C GLN A 5 -1.11 -40.10 -17.81
N SER A 6 -0.93 -39.12 -18.68
CA SER A 6 0.03 -38.03 -18.51
C SER A 6 -0.52 -37.01 -17.49
N ASN A 7 -0.15 -37.18 -16.23
CA ASN A 7 -0.36 -36.18 -15.19
C ASN A 7 0.60 -34.99 -15.39
N ILE A 8 0.35 -34.15 -16.40
CA ILE A 8 1.06 -32.89 -16.59
C ILE A 8 0.31 -31.83 -15.76
N SER A 9 0.82 -31.55 -14.55
CA SER A 9 0.32 -30.44 -13.76
C SER A 9 0.79 -29.12 -14.40
N TYR A 10 -0.12 -28.37 -15.03
CA TYR A 10 0.11 -26.97 -15.42
C TYR A 10 0.26 -26.10 -14.16
N ARG A 11 1.42 -26.16 -13.51
CA ARG A 11 1.79 -25.28 -12.40
C ARG A 11 2.20 -23.93 -12.99
N GLY A 12 1.33 -22.92 -12.88
CA GLY A 12 1.65 -21.52 -13.20
C GLY A 12 0.92 -20.91 -14.40
N GLY A 13 -0.36 -21.20 -14.60
CA GLY A 13 -1.20 -20.45 -15.56
C GLY A 13 -1.80 -19.18 -14.96
N ALA A 14 -2.16 -18.21 -15.80
CA ALA A 14 -2.91 -17.02 -15.40
C ALA A 14 -4.28 -17.43 -14.82
N ARG A 15 -4.40 -17.35 -13.50
CA ARG A 15 -5.65 -17.53 -12.75
C ARG A 15 -5.99 -16.19 -12.11
N GLU A 16 -7.25 -15.96 -11.75
CA GLU A 16 -7.60 -14.81 -10.91
C GLU A 16 -6.78 -14.88 -9.60
N GLY A 17 -6.04 -13.81 -9.30
CA GLY A 17 -5.09 -13.77 -8.18
C GLY A 17 -3.72 -14.41 -8.45
N ALA A 18 -3.41 -14.81 -9.69
CA ALA A 18 -2.07 -15.26 -10.06
C ALA A 18 -1.11 -14.07 -10.16
N GLY A 19 0.09 -14.24 -9.59
CA GLY A 19 1.11 -13.20 -9.55
C GLY A 19 0.99 -12.31 -8.32
N ARG A 20 1.93 -11.39 -8.19
CA ARG A 20 2.00 -10.50 -7.04
C ARG A 20 0.92 -9.40 -7.17
N PRO A 21 0.09 -9.17 -6.14
CA PRO A 21 -0.95 -8.15 -6.21
C PRO A 21 -0.35 -6.77 -6.52
N LYS A 22 -1.01 -6.03 -7.41
CA LYS A 22 -0.60 -4.68 -7.81
C LYS A 22 -0.49 -3.78 -6.57
N GLY A 23 0.67 -3.16 -6.38
CA GLY A 23 0.95 -2.27 -5.24
C GLY A 23 1.44 -2.97 -3.96
N SER A 24 1.54 -4.30 -3.94
CA SER A 24 2.14 -5.01 -2.79
C SER A 24 3.66 -4.80 -2.73
N LEU A 25 4.19 -4.78 -1.51
CA LEU A 25 5.58 -4.46 -1.22
C LEU A 25 6.50 -5.67 -1.33
N ASP A 26 7.77 -5.42 -1.66
CA ASP A 26 8.77 -6.48 -1.61
C ASP A 26 9.01 -6.82 -0.15
N LYS A 27 9.27 -8.09 0.16
CA LYS A 27 9.48 -8.54 1.54
C LYS A 27 10.53 -7.68 2.28
N GLY A 28 11.65 -7.37 1.63
CA GLY A 28 12.67 -6.48 2.21
C GLY A 28 12.18 -5.06 2.47
N ASN A 29 11.45 -4.48 1.50
CA ASN A 29 10.90 -3.12 1.62
C ASN A 29 9.77 -3.00 2.65
N ALA A 30 9.05 -4.09 2.93
CA ALA A 30 8.07 -4.17 4.01
C ALA A 30 8.76 -4.20 5.39
N VAL A 31 9.73 -5.12 5.56
CA VAL A 31 10.49 -5.26 6.82
C VAL A 31 11.26 -3.99 7.16
N LEU A 32 11.89 -3.34 6.18
CA LEU A 32 12.57 -2.05 6.39
C LEU A 32 11.61 -0.96 6.89
N ARG A 33 10.40 -0.89 6.33
CA ARG A 33 9.38 0.07 6.79
C ARG A 33 8.94 -0.21 8.22
N GLU A 34 8.71 -1.47 8.54
CA GLU A 34 8.29 -1.89 9.87
C GLU A 34 9.37 -1.55 10.92
N MET A 35 10.64 -1.88 10.66
CA MET A 35 11.76 -1.50 11.53
C MET A 35 11.90 0.03 11.71
N ILE A 36 11.67 0.81 10.66
CA ILE A 36 11.71 2.29 10.75
C ILE A 36 10.56 2.81 11.63
N LEU A 37 9.36 2.24 11.50
CA LEU A 37 8.21 2.63 12.32
C LEU A 37 8.41 2.27 13.79
N GLU A 38 8.89 1.06 14.08
CA GLU A 38 9.21 0.61 15.43
C GLU A 38 10.31 1.46 16.07
N ALA A 39 11.37 1.78 15.32
CA ALA A 39 12.44 2.66 15.80
C ALA A 39 11.93 4.08 16.09
N LEU A 40 11.05 4.61 15.23
CA LEU A 40 10.43 5.91 15.45
C LEU A 40 9.53 5.91 16.69
N GLU A 41 8.74 4.86 16.90
CA GLU A 41 7.90 4.70 18.09
C GLU A 41 8.76 4.62 19.37
N GLY A 42 9.79 3.77 19.38
CA GLY A 42 10.71 3.62 20.51
C GLY A 42 11.50 4.89 20.84
N ALA A 43 11.78 5.73 19.84
CA ALA A 43 12.44 7.03 20.02
C ALA A 43 11.50 8.15 20.52
N GLY A 44 10.20 7.87 20.74
CA GLY A 44 9.22 8.88 21.13
C GLY A 44 8.76 9.73 19.94
N GLY A 45 8.50 9.10 18.80
CA GLY A 45 8.23 9.76 17.52
C GLY A 45 7.15 10.85 17.56
N VAL A 46 6.12 10.72 18.40
CA VAL A 46 5.11 11.78 18.60
C VAL A 46 5.74 13.03 19.21
N ALA A 47 6.47 12.89 20.32
CA ALA A 47 7.13 14.01 20.98
C ALA A 47 8.19 14.66 20.06
N TYR A 48 8.95 13.84 19.32
CA TYR A 48 9.89 14.32 18.32
C TYR A 48 9.21 15.13 17.22
N LEU A 49 8.08 14.65 16.68
CA LEU A 49 7.33 15.36 15.64
C LEU A 49 6.67 16.65 16.16
N VAL A 50 6.21 16.69 17.41
CA VAL A 50 5.73 17.91 18.07
C VAL A 50 6.86 18.94 18.18
N GLU A 51 8.05 18.54 18.62
CA GLU A 51 9.22 19.42 18.67
C GLU A 51 9.61 19.94 17.27
N LYS A 52 9.54 19.09 16.24
CA LYS A 52 9.83 19.51 14.85
C LYS A 52 8.75 20.39 14.24
N ALA A 53 7.50 20.30 14.69
CA ALA A 53 6.46 21.22 14.27
C ALA A 53 6.80 22.67 14.67
N GLU A 54 7.41 22.87 15.83
CA GLU A 54 7.83 24.21 16.31
C GLU A 54 9.21 24.62 15.79
N THR A 55 10.20 23.72 15.86
CA THR A 55 11.60 24.06 15.53
C THR A 55 11.87 24.06 14.02
N HIS A 56 11.17 23.22 13.25
CA HIS A 56 11.38 23.04 11.80
C HIS A 56 10.04 22.93 11.04
N PRO A 57 9.18 23.96 11.10
CA PRO A 57 7.81 23.90 10.60
C PRO A 57 7.72 23.56 9.10
N GLN A 58 8.67 24.02 8.28
CA GLN A 58 8.69 23.70 6.84
C GLN A 58 8.86 22.21 6.57
N ALA A 59 9.75 21.53 7.31
CA ALA A 59 9.96 20.10 7.17
C ALA A 59 8.72 19.31 7.64
N PHE A 60 8.11 19.75 8.74
CA PHE A 60 6.89 19.16 9.27
C PHE A 60 5.70 19.31 8.31
N MET A 61 5.49 20.50 7.73
CA MET A 61 4.47 20.74 6.71
C MET A 61 4.68 19.88 5.45
N GLY A 62 5.94 19.65 5.06
CA GLY A 62 6.27 18.73 3.96
C GLY A 62 5.88 17.28 4.25
N LEU A 63 5.98 16.83 5.51
CA LEU A 63 5.51 15.50 5.93
C LEU A 63 3.98 15.41 5.89
N ILE A 64 3.27 16.43 6.37
CA ILE A 64 1.80 16.49 6.34
C ILE A 64 1.29 16.27 4.90
N GLY A 65 1.87 16.96 3.92
CA GLY A 65 1.48 16.83 2.52
C GLY A 65 1.76 15.45 1.90
N ARG A 66 2.66 14.64 2.48
CA ARG A 66 2.95 13.27 2.02
C ARG A 66 2.09 12.21 2.72
N VAL A 67 1.70 12.46 3.97
CA VAL A 67 0.88 11.54 4.76
C VAL A 67 -0.60 11.67 4.39
N LEU A 68 -1.06 12.89 4.08
CA LEU A 68 -2.41 13.09 3.61
C LEU A 68 -2.59 12.52 2.19
N PRO A 69 -3.69 11.78 1.92
CA PRO A 69 -3.97 11.28 0.58
C PRO A 69 -4.26 12.46 -0.37
N LEU A 70 -3.42 12.63 -1.39
CA LEU A 70 -3.54 13.70 -2.40
C LEU A 70 -4.54 13.39 -3.51
N GLN A 71 -4.87 12.10 -3.71
CA GLN A 71 -5.90 11.66 -4.64
C GLN A 71 -7.13 11.18 -3.88
N VAL A 72 -8.31 11.72 -4.24
CA VAL A 72 -9.60 11.13 -3.86
C VAL A 72 -9.73 9.83 -4.64
N THR A 73 -9.35 8.72 -4.02
CA THR A 73 -9.61 7.39 -4.58
C THR A 73 -10.98 6.92 -4.11
N GLY A 74 -11.64 6.09 -4.92
CA GLY A 74 -12.79 5.32 -4.48
C GLY A 74 -12.44 4.36 -3.33
N GLU A 75 -13.43 3.64 -2.82
CA GLU A 75 -13.27 2.75 -1.68
C GLU A 75 -12.05 1.80 -1.84
N LYS A 76 -11.16 1.78 -0.84
CA LYS A 76 -9.93 0.96 -0.82
C LYS A 76 -8.96 1.24 -1.98
N GLY A 77 -8.88 2.48 -2.46
CA GLY A 77 -7.93 2.85 -3.53
C GLY A 77 -8.40 2.46 -4.93
N LYS A 78 -9.67 2.07 -5.08
CA LYS A 78 -10.29 1.75 -6.37
C LYS A 78 -10.71 3.02 -7.13
N ASP A 79 -11.13 2.85 -8.38
CA ASP A 79 -11.64 3.96 -9.19
C ASP A 79 -12.89 4.57 -8.57
N ILE A 80 -13.06 5.88 -8.75
CA ILE A 80 -14.23 6.62 -8.27
C ILE A 80 -15.47 6.14 -9.06
N GLN A 81 -16.49 5.63 -8.37
CA GLN A 81 -17.78 5.31 -8.98
C GLN A 81 -18.70 6.53 -8.93
N ILE A 82 -19.05 7.07 -10.09
CA ILE A 82 -19.95 8.23 -10.21
C ILE A 82 -21.27 7.74 -10.79
N SER A 83 -22.35 7.75 -9.99
CA SER A 83 -23.71 7.50 -10.47
C SER A 83 -24.41 8.83 -10.75
N VAL A 84 -24.63 9.14 -12.03
CA VAL A 84 -25.40 10.33 -12.44
C VAL A 84 -26.84 9.94 -12.66
N GLN A 85 -27.76 10.52 -11.89
CA GLN A 85 -29.20 10.44 -12.15
C GLN A 85 -29.65 11.76 -12.78
N TRP A 86 -30.12 11.69 -14.02
CA TRP A 86 -30.71 12.83 -14.70
C TRP A 86 -32.16 13.00 -14.24
N GLN A 87 -32.47 14.18 -13.71
CA GLN A 87 -33.84 14.58 -13.42
C GLN A 87 -34.32 15.49 -14.56
N LYS A 88 -35.51 15.19 -15.10
CA LYS A 88 -36.16 15.95 -16.17
C LYS A 88 -36.88 17.17 -15.61
#